data_AF-A0AAU4K3D2-F1
#
_entry.id   AF-A0AAU4K3D2-F1
#
_cell.length_a   1.000
_cell.length_b   1.000
_cell.length_c   1.000
_cell.angle_alpha   90.00
_cell.angle_beta   90.00
_cell.angle_gamma   90.00
#
_symmetry.space_group_name_H-M   'P 1'
#
loop_
_entity.id
_entity.type
_entity.pdbx_description
1 polymer ?
#
loop_
_entity_poly.entity_id
_entity_poly.type
_entity_poly.pdbx_seq_one_letter_code
_entity_poly.pdbx_strand_id
1 'polypeptide(L)'
;MDYTDPTTVYEGGTRNIAPLGSRAIATTTLPIYSGFSLTIVDTNGTSLNERIAGVAFIDRAHRIDDYYEESDLHTCLLGMLYHVNNLVDQYVWACRYFDELHPRLRLPDDQGNTSNPRVSFEVAAFISAARRVYEVIRKIIWKNYYPAKKSASRWRSFESMMSALAAGADISPDFIDVLTQSWAEHGSRLKAYRDSVAHADPLDNGGHTCWMNQVDGRWRMTYRLPANPESKSRRQFDFRAGPDALTYCWQTACHLVTLSEFVIGYGRIGEFIADGPGV
;
A
#
# COMPACT_ATOMS: atom_id res chain seq x y z
N MET A 1 5.52 16.53 -22.54
CA MET A 1 5.86 16.26 -21.13
C MET A 1 5.62 14.78 -20.92
N ASP A 2 6.69 14.00 -20.91
CA ASP A 2 6.63 12.53 -20.84
C ASP A 2 6.27 12.08 -19.43
N TYR A 3 5.13 11.42 -19.30
CA TYR A 3 4.74 10.69 -18.10
C TYR A 3 5.24 9.25 -18.24
N THR A 4 6.49 8.98 -17.84
CA THR A 4 6.99 7.61 -17.71
C THR A 4 6.48 7.02 -16.39
N ASP A 5 5.41 6.23 -16.47
CA ASP A 5 4.88 5.34 -15.42
C ASP A 5 5.68 4.02 -15.41
N PRO A 6 6.68 3.86 -14.51
CA PRO A 6 7.73 2.87 -14.68
C PRO A 6 7.59 1.76 -13.62
N THR A 7 6.81 0.73 -13.90
CA THR A 7 6.75 -0.50 -13.07
C THR A 7 6.74 -1.70 -13.97
N THR A 8 7.94 -2.22 -14.20
CA THR A 8 8.13 -3.55 -14.76
C THR A 8 8.63 -4.41 -13.61
N VAL A 9 7.87 -5.44 -13.23
CA VAL A 9 8.31 -6.38 -12.19
C VAL A 9 9.42 -7.24 -12.77
N TYR A 10 10.54 -7.30 -12.07
CA TYR A 10 11.67 -8.13 -12.45
C TYR A 10 11.94 -9.13 -11.33
N GLU A 11 11.83 -10.43 -11.63
CA GLU A 11 12.44 -11.45 -10.80
C GLU A 11 13.94 -11.45 -11.11
N GLY A 12 14.71 -10.76 -10.26
CA GLY A 12 16.14 -10.61 -10.45
C GLY A 12 16.87 -10.80 -9.17
N GLY A 13 17.57 -11.92 -9.06
CA GLY A 13 18.65 -12.04 -8.10
C GLY A 13 19.64 -10.90 -8.34
N THR A 14 19.58 -9.88 -7.48
CA THR A 14 20.57 -8.83 -7.12
C THR A 14 21.48 -8.18 -8.19
N ARG A 15 21.41 -8.54 -9.48
CA ARG A 15 22.44 -8.22 -10.49
C ARG A 15 21.91 -7.72 -11.84
N ASN A 16 20.60 -7.60 -12.04
CA ASN A 16 20.07 -7.12 -13.32
C ASN A 16 19.58 -5.67 -13.21
N ILE A 17 20.20 -4.80 -14.01
CA ILE A 17 19.86 -3.38 -14.11
C ILE A 17 18.47 -3.27 -14.74
N ALA A 18 17.55 -2.56 -14.09
CA ALA A 18 16.21 -2.31 -14.60
C ALA A 18 16.28 -1.55 -15.94
N PRO A 19 15.49 -1.92 -16.96
CA PRO A 19 15.42 -1.17 -18.22
C PRO A 19 15.08 0.31 -18.01
N LEU A 20 15.55 1.17 -18.93
CA LEU A 20 15.35 2.62 -18.86
C LEU A 20 13.84 2.93 -18.85
N GLY A 21 13.37 3.68 -17.84
CA GLY A 21 11.93 3.94 -17.68
C GLY A 21 11.15 2.82 -16.97
N SER A 22 11.82 1.95 -16.21
CA SER A 22 11.20 1.00 -15.28
C SER A 22 11.79 1.13 -13.86
N ARG A 23 10.95 1.07 -12.81
CA ARG A 23 11.41 0.79 -11.44
C ARG A 23 11.37 -0.72 -11.25
N ALA A 24 12.50 -1.32 -10.92
CA ALA A 24 12.52 -2.70 -10.46
C ALA A 24 11.95 -2.76 -9.04
N ILE A 25 10.85 -3.49 -8.86
CA ILE A 25 10.53 -4.06 -7.56
C ILE A 25 11.52 -5.22 -7.39
N ALA A 26 12.63 -5.00 -6.70
CA ALA A 26 13.59 -6.05 -6.46
C ALA A 26 12.95 -7.09 -5.54
N THR A 27 12.83 -8.32 -6.04
CA THR A 27 12.33 -9.47 -5.28
C THR A 27 13.51 -10.43 -5.07
N THR A 28 13.73 -10.86 -3.83
CA THR A 28 14.81 -11.81 -3.50
C THR A 28 14.22 -13.13 -3.00
N THR A 29 14.89 -14.23 -3.33
CA THR A 29 14.57 -15.60 -2.89
C THR A 29 15.25 -15.98 -1.57
N LEU A 30 15.93 -15.03 -0.91
CA LEU A 30 16.54 -15.27 0.40
C LEU A 30 15.46 -15.63 1.42
N PRO A 31 15.72 -16.56 2.36
CA PRO A 31 14.75 -16.94 3.37
C PRO A 31 14.45 -15.73 4.26
N ILE A 32 13.23 -15.21 4.16
CA ILE A 32 12.76 -14.07 4.95
C ILE A 32 11.99 -14.63 6.15
N TYR A 33 12.22 -14.04 7.32
CA TYR A 33 11.55 -14.30 8.60
C TYR A 33 10.01 -14.05 8.61
N SER A 34 9.33 -14.03 7.46
CA SER A 34 7.95 -13.56 7.32
C SER A 34 7.01 -14.47 6.51
N GLY A 35 7.47 -15.60 6.00
CA GLY A 35 6.60 -16.56 5.28
C GLY A 35 6.10 -16.09 3.89
N PHE A 36 6.62 -14.98 3.36
CA PHE A 36 6.33 -14.52 1.99
C PHE A 36 7.29 -15.09 0.96
N SER A 37 6.82 -15.27 -0.28
CA SER A 37 7.60 -15.74 -1.44
C SER A 37 8.64 -14.74 -1.94
N LEU A 38 8.44 -13.45 -1.66
CA LEU A 38 9.24 -12.34 -2.18
C LEU A 38 9.49 -11.26 -1.11
N THR A 39 10.66 -10.61 -1.17
CA THR A 39 10.90 -9.34 -0.46
C THR A 39 10.45 -8.19 -1.34
N ILE A 40 9.71 -7.23 -0.79
CA ILE A 40 9.41 -5.97 -1.48
C ILE A 40 10.42 -4.92 -1.06
N VAL A 41 11.02 -4.25 -2.05
CA VAL A 41 12.05 -3.23 -1.83
C VAL A 41 11.50 -1.84 -2.16
N ASP A 42 11.82 -0.85 -1.34
CA ASP A 42 11.52 0.57 -1.55
C ASP A 42 12.49 1.21 -2.55
N THR A 43 12.16 2.38 -3.08
CA THR A 43 12.98 3.24 -3.95
C THR A 43 14.41 3.47 -3.48
N ASN A 44 14.64 3.49 -2.16
CA ASN A 44 15.96 3.68 -1.55
C ASN A 44 16.74 2.36 -1.36
N GLY A 45 16.19 1.23 -1.81
CA GLY A 45 16.82 -0.10 -1.68
C GLY A 45 16.54 -0.82 -0.36
N THR A 46 15.77 -0.22 0.57
CA THR A 46 15.42 -0.86 1.84
C THR A 46 14.31 -1.90 1.69
N SER A 47 14.36 -2.96 2.48
CA SER A 47 13.31 -3.98 2.51
C SER A 47 12.11 -3.48 3.31
N LEU A 48 10.91 -3.49 2.70
CA LEU A 48 9.68 -3.23 3.43
C LEU A 48 9.40 -4.30 4.49
N ASN A 49 9.75 -5.57 4.21
CA ASN A 49 9.58 -6.67 5.15
C ASN A 49 10.40 -6.44 6.45
N GLU A 50 11.68 -6.06 6.30
CA GLU A 50 12.56 -5.79 7.45
C GLU A 50 12.09 -4.56 8.23
N ARG A 51 11.66 -3.51 7.52
CA ARG A 51 11.10 -2.29 8.12
C ARG A 51 9.83 -2.55 8.91
N ILE A 52 8.90 -3.35 8.36
CA ILE A 52 7.68 -3.75 9.07
C ILE A 52 8.01 -4.60 10.31
N ALA A 53 9.02 -5.47 10.24
CA ALA A 53 9.48 -6.21 11.41
C ALA A 53 10.02 -5.26 12.52
N GLY A 54 10.67 -4.15 12.12
CA GLY A 54 11.10 -3.10 13.04
C GLY A 54 9.93 -2.35 13.70
N VAL A 55 8.85 -2.11 12.96
CA VAL A 55 7.59 -1.53 13.47
C VAL A 55 6.94 -2.42 14.55
N ALA A 56 7.24 -3.72 14.56
CA ALA A 56 6.68 -4.70 15.50
C ALA A 56 7.51 -4.93 16.77
N PHE A 57 8.68 -4.32 16.90
CA PHE A 57 9.59 -4.65 18.00
C PHE A 57 9.17 -3.95 19.30
N ILE A 58 8.28 -4.61 20.04
CA ILE A 58 7.94 -4.27 21.41
C ILE A 58 8.80 -5.16 22.33
N ASP A 59 9.82 -4.57 22.96
CA ASP A 59 10.83 -5.32 23.73
C ASP A 59 10.43 -5.60 25.19
N ARG A 60 9.21 -5.21 25.59
CA ARG A 60 8.70 -5.30 26.97
C ARG A 60 7.25 -5.76 27.07
N ALA A 61 6.84 -6.16 28.27
CA ALA A 61 5.49 -6.60 28.57
C ALA A 61 4.50 -5.43 28.57
N HIS A 62 3.45 -5.52 27.74
CA HIS A 62 2.34 -4.57 27.69
C HIS A 62 1.06 -5.16 28.30
N ARG A 63 0.16 -4.30 28.80
CA ARG A 63 -1.20 -4.74 29.17
C ARG A 63 -1.92 -5.20 27.90
N ILE A 64 -2.66 -6.31 28.01
CA ILE A 64 -3.39 -6.91 26.88
C ILE A 64 -4.30 -5.89 26.18
N ASP A 65 -5.02 -5.06 26.94
CA ASP A 65 -5.92 -4.03 26.40
C ASP A 65 -5.19 -2.92 25.62
N ASP A 66 -3.91 -2.70 25.91
CA ASP A 66 -3.07 -1.70 25.24
C ASP A 66 -2.32 -2.30 24.04
N TYR A 67 -1.96 -3.59 24.14
CA TYR A 67 -1.23 -4.36 23.14
C TYR A 67 -2.04 -4.65 21.86
N TYR A 68 -3.37 -4.79 21.96
CA TYR A 68 -4.19 -5.13 20.78
C TYR A 68 -4.11 -4.06 19.67
N GLU A 69 -4.07 -2.78 20.02
CA GLU A 69 -4.14 -1.70 19.03
C GLU A 69 -2.81 -1.49 18.28
N GLU A 70 -1.68 -1.82 18.90
CA GLU A 70 -0.34 -1.71 18.31
C GLU A 70 0.01 -2.98 17.53
N SER A 71 -0.36 -4.15 18.07
CA SER A 71 -0.36 -5.41 17.33
C SER A 71 -1.26 -5.33 16.09
N ASP A 72 -2.35 -4.57 16.14
CA ASP A 72 -3.21 -4.30 14.98
C ASP A 72 -2.46 -3.55 13.88
N LEU A 73 -1.55 -2.63 14.20
CA LEU A 73 -0.80 -1.87 13.20
C LEU A 73 0.12 -2.78 12.41
N HIS A 74 0.92 -3.58 13.13
CA HIS A 74 1.79 -4.58 12.52
C HIS A 74 0.99 -5.59 11.69
N THR A 75 -0.10 -6.12 12.25
CA THR A 75 -0.99 -7.07 11.55
C THR A 75 -1.57 -6.46 10.26
N CYS A 76 -1.99 -5.20 10.31
CA CYS A 76 -2.49 -4.49 9.13
C CYS A 76 -1.40 -4.27 8.07
N LEU A 77 -0.18 -3.92 8.48
CA LEU A 77 0.96 -3.78 7.57
C LEU A 77 1.34 -5.12 6.92
N LEU A 78 1.36 -6.22 7.68
CA LEU A 78 1.58 -7.56 7.14
C LEU A 78 0.47 -8.00 6.19
N GLY A 79 -0.79 -7.76 6.54
CA GLY A 79 -1.92 -8.06 5.67
C GLY A 79 -1.87 -7.27 4.36
N MET A 80 -1.51 -5.99 4.44
CA MET A 80 -1.25 -5.15 3.26
C MET A 80 -0.12 -5.73 2.40
N LEU A 81 1.01 -6.08 3.02
CA LEU A 81 2.18 -6.62 2.33
C LEU A 81 1.89 -7.97 1.65
N TYR A 82 1.12 -8.85 2.31
CA TYR A 82 0.65 -10.11 1.74
C TYR A 82 -0.06 -9.91 0.40
N HIS A 83 -1.00 -8.96 0.34
CA HIS A 83 -1.76 -8.70 -0.88
C HIS A 83 -0.91 -8.09 -2.00
N VAL A 84 0.08 -7.24 -1.67
CA VAL A 84 1.02 -6.76 -2.70
C VAL A 84 1.88 -7.90 -3.25
N ASN A 85 2.38 -8.79 -2.39
CA ASN A 85 3.17 -9.94 -2.84
C ASN A 85 2.36 -10.85 -3.76
N ASN A 86 1.13 -11.19 -3.39
CA ASN A 86 0.25 -11.98 -4.25
C ASN A 86 -0.02 -11.27 -5.58
N LEU A 87 -0.22 -9.95 -5.57
CA LEU A 87 -0.41 -9.15 -6.78
C LEU A 87 0.83 -9.21 -7.69
N VAL A 88 2.03 -9.09 -7.11
CA VAL A 88 3.31 -9.26 -7.83
C VAL A 88 3.37 -10.66 -8.46
N ASP A 89 3.04 -11.71 -7.71
CA ASP A 89 3.02 -13.09 -8.22
C ASP A 89 2.04 -13.24 -9.40
N GLN A 90 0.86 -12.62 -9.36
CA GLN A 90 -0.08 -12.63 -10.48
C GLN A 90 0.49 -11.93 -11.73
N TYR A 91 1.16 -10.79 -11.56
CA TYR A 91 1.80 -10.07 -12.67
C TYR A 91 2.94 -10.88 -13.28
N VAL A 92 3.83 -11.45 -12.45
CA VAL A 92 4.95 -12.29 -12.91
C VAL A 92 4.45 -13.53 -13.64
N TRP A 93 3.44 -14.20 -13.08
CA TRP A 93 2.82 -15.36 -13.72
C TRP A 93 2.27 -15.01 -15.10
N ALA A 94 1.55 -13.89 -15.24
CA ALA A 94 0.98 -13.48 -16.52
C ALA A 94 2.06 -13.17 -17.56
N CYS A 95 3.15 -12.49 -17.16
CA CYS A 95 4.28 -12.22 -18.05
C CYS A 95 4.94 -13.53 -18.53
N ARG A 96 5.24 -14.47 -17.61
CA ARG A 96 5.83 -15.77 -17.97
C ARG A 96 4.94 -16.58 -18.90
N TYR A 97 3.64 -16.60 -18.60
CA TYR A 97 2.65 -17.28 -19.43
C TYR A 97 2.63 -16.73 -20.86
N PHE A 98 2.73 -15.41 -21.02
CA PHE A 98 2.83 -14.78 -22.34
C PHE A 98 4.17 -15.02 -23.04
N ASP A 99 5.28 -14.99 -22.31
CA ASP A 99 6.61 -15.32 -22.84
C ASP A 99 6.63 -16.76 -23.41
N GLU A 100 6.01 -17.72 -22.71
CA GLU A 100 5.94 -19.14 -23.12
C GLU A 100 5.06 -19.38 -24.35
N LEU A 101 3.91 -18.70 -24.42
CA LEU A 101 2.94 -18.88 -25.51
C LEU A 101 3.26 -18.06 -26.76
N HIS A 102 3.95 -16.94 -26.58
CA HIS A 102 4.27 -16.00 -27.66
C HIS A 102 5.77 -15.74 -27.81
N PRO A 103 6.66 -16.76 -27.81
CA PRO A 103 8.12 -16.57 -27.78
C PRO A 103 8.68 -15.96 -29.08
N ARG A 104 7.85 -15.89 -30.14
CA ARG A 104 8.25 -15.43 -31.50
C ARG A 104 7.23 -14.54 -32.19
N LEU A 105 6.10 -14.25 -31.54
CA LEU A 105 5.08 -13.40 -32.12
C LEU A 105 5.48 -11.94 -31.84
N ARG A 106 6.09 -11.30 -32.84
CA ARG A 106 5.85 -9.89 -33.09
C ARG A 106 4.38 -9.79 -33.52
N LEU A 107 3.47 -9.75 -32.55
CA LEU A 107 2.07 -9.47 -32.84
C LEU A 107 2.05 -8.13 -33.61
N PRO A 108 1.15 -7.95 -34.59
CA PRO A 108 1.12 -6.72 -35.39
C PRO A 108 1.08 -5.43 -34.55
N ASP A 109 0.60 -5.53 -33.30
CA ASP A 109 0.41 -4.40 -32.38
C ASP A 109 1.13 -4.56 -31.01
N ASP A 110 2.02 -5.55 -30.80
CA ASP A 110 2.74 -5.81 -29.53
C ASP A 110 1.87 -5.82 -28.25
N GLN A 111 0.57 -6.09 -28.40
CA GLN A 111 -0.44 -6.02 -27.36
C GLN A 111 -1.26 -7.30 -27.26
N GLY A 112 -1.62 -7.67 -26.04
CA GLY A 112 -2.52 -8.78 -25.72
C GLY A 112 -3.32 -8.51 -24.45
N ASN A 113 -4.14 -9.46 -24.03
CA ASN A 113 -4.77 -9.40 -22.72
C ASN A 113 -4.97 -10.80 -22.13
N THR A 114 -5.05 -10.85 -20.82
CA THR A 114 -5.59 -11.97 -20.05
C THR A 114 -6.72 -11.47 -19.17
N SER A 115 -7.66 -12.34 -18.83
CA SER A 115 -8.67 -12.06 -17.82
C SER A 115 -8.32 -12.83 -16.56
N ASN A 116 -7.85 -12.11 -15.53
CA ASN A 116 -7.49 -12.72 -14.25
C ASN A 116 -8.24 -12.01 -13.10
N PRO A 117 -9.40 -12.51 -12.67
CA PRO A 117 -10.17 -11.90 -11.58
C PRO A 117 -9.42 -11.88 -10.25
N ARG A 118 -8.40 -12.73 -10.06
CA ARG A 118 -7.56 -12.72 -8.86
C ARG A 118 -6.83 -11.39 -8.67
N VAL A 119 -6.44 -10.74 -9.76
CA VAL A 119 -5.78 -9.42 -9.72
C VAL A 119 -6.72 -8.38 -9.13
N SER A 120 -7.98 -8.35 -9.59
CA SER A 120 -9.02 -7.46 -9.06
C SER A 120 -9.27 -7.70 -7.56
N PHE A 121 -9.34 -8.97 -7.16
CA PHE A 121 -9.49 -9.37 -5.77
C PHE A 121 -8.33 -8.90 -4.89
N GLU A 122 -7.08 -9.17 -5.30
CA GLU A 122 -5.89 -8.78 -4.52
C GLU A 122 -5.78 -7.25 -4.40
N VAL A 123 -6.15 -6.50 -5.44
CA VAL A 123 -6.21 -5.03 -5.39
C VAL A 123 -7.25 -4.56 -4.37
N ALA A 124 -8.47 -5.10 -4.41
CA ALA A 124 -9.54 -4.74 -3.48
C ALA A 124 -9.18 -5.08 -2.02
N ALA A 125 -8.58 -6.25 -1.81
CA ALA A 125 -8.11 -6.71 -0.51
C ALA A 125 -6.94 -5.84 0.00
N PHE A 126 -5.97 -5.51 -0.86
CA PHE A 126 -4.91 -4.55 -0.55
C PHE A 126 -5.47 -3.20 -0.11
N ILE A 127 -6.38 -2.60 -0.89
CA ILE A 127 -6.97 -1.29 -0.58
C ILE A 127 -7.66 -1.31 0.79
N SER A 128 -8.34 -2.40 1.10
CA SER A 128 -9.01 -2.60 2.39
C SER A 128 -8.00 -2.70 3.54
N ALA A 129 -6.93 -3.47 3.36
CA ALA A 129 -5.87 -3.62 4.36
C ALA A 129 -5.09 -2.31 4.57
N ALA A 130 -4.69 -1.64 3.50
CA ALA A 130 -4.02 -0.34 3.54
C ALA A 130 -4.89 0.72 4.23
N ARG A 131 -6.21 0.72 4.02
CA ARG A 131 -7.11 1.64 4.71
C ARG A 131 -7.13 1.41 6.22
N ARG A 132 -7.07 0.15 6.66
CA ARG A 132 -7.02 -0.21 8.10
C ARG A 132 -5.76 0.32 8.77
N VAL A 133 -4.61 0.36 8.08
CA VAL A 133 -3.38 0.99 8.61
C VAL A 133 -3.64 2.43 9.06
N TYR A 134 -4.28 3.26 8.21
CA TYR A 134 -4.68 4.62 8.60
C TYR A 134 -5.68 4.65 9.76
N GLU A 135 -6.59 3.67 9.87
CA GLU A 135 -7.54 3.60 10.99
C GLU A 135 -6.83 3.29 12.31
N VAL A 136 -5.81 2.43 12.29
CA VAL A 136 -5.00 2.09 13.45
C VAL A 136 -4.10 3.26 13.85
N ILE A 137 -3.37 3.86 12.90
CA ILE A 137 -2.55 5.07 13.14
C ILE A 137 -3.38 6.16 13.85
N ARG A 138 -4.59 6.40 13.34
CA ARG A 138 -5.54 7.34 13.94
C ARG A 138 -5.88 7.01 15.39
N LYS A 139 -6.14 5.73 15.70
CA LYS A 139 -6.45 5.29 17.07
C LYS A 139 -5.26 5.52 18.00
N ILE A 140 -4.05 5.12 17.58
CA ILE A 140 -2.81 5.30 18.34
C ILE A 140 -2.59 6.78 18.68
N ILE A 141 -2.70 7.67 17.70
CA ILE A 141 -2.54 9.12 17.92
C ILE A 141 -3.63 9.66 18.84
N TRP A 142 -4.89 9.29 18.61
CA TRP A 142 -6.02 9.76 19.41
C TRP A 142 -5.87 9.36 20.88
N LYS A 143 -5.45 8.12 21.16
CA LYS A 143 -5.24 7.61 22.51
C LYS A 143 -4.14 8.36 23.26
N ASN A 144 -3.04 8.70 22.57
CA ASN A 144 -1.87 9.31 23.18
C ASN A 144 -1.96 10.83 23.34
N TYR A 145 -2.64 11.52 22.42
CA TYR A 145 -2.64 12.98 22.37
C TYR A 145 -4.00 13.64 22.62
N TYR A 146 -5.10 12.87 22.64
CA TYR A 146 -6.42 13.42 22.96
C TYR A 146 -6.78 13.24 24.44
N PRO A 147 -7.27 14.27 25.16
CA PRO A 147 -7.50 14.19 26.60
C PRO A 147 -8.52 13.10 26.97
N ALA A 148 -8.13 12.19 27.87
CA ALA A 148 -8.97 11.10 28.41
C ALA A 148 -10.33 11.59 28.94
N LYS A 149 -10.42 12.81 29.47
CA LYS A 149 -11.67 13.43 29.98
C LYS A 149 -12.72 13.71 28.89
N LYS A 150 -12.35 13.71 27.61
CA LYS A 150 -13.28 13.84 26.46
C LYS A 150 -13.46 12.51 25.70
N SER A 151 -12.84 11.42 26.16
CA SER A 151 -12.67 10.17 25.39
C SER A 151 -13.88 9.23 25.37
N ALA A 152 -15.01 9.59 25.99
CA ALA A 152 -16.25 8.79 25.90
C ALA A 152 -16.92 8.83 24.51
N SER A 153 -16.40 9.61 23.55
CA SER A 153 -16.96 9.73 22.20
C SER A 153 -16.27 8.79 21.20
N ARG A 154 -17.06 8.20 20.28
CA ARG A 154 -16.59 7.38 19.16
C ARG A 154 -15.38 8.01 18.46
N TRP A 155 -14.42 7.17 18.07
CA TRP A 155 -13.27 7.55 17.27
C TRP A 155 -13.68 8.37 16.04
N ARG A 156 -13.21 9.61 15.95
CA ARG A 156 -13.55 10.54 14.85
C ARG A 156 -12.88 10.12 13.55
N SER A 157 -13.28 10.65 12.38
CA SER A 157 -12.58 10.38 11.11
C SER A 157 -11.11 10.86 11.15
N PHE A 158 -10.27 10.47 10.19
CA PHE A 158 -8.88 10.91 10.15
C PHE A 158 -8.78 12.44 10.04
N GLU A 159 -9.59 13.04 9.17
CA GLU A 159 -9.69 14.49 9.00
C GLU A 159 -10.14 15.18 10.29
N SER A 160 -11.15 14.62 10.94
CA SER A 160 -11.68 15.18 12.18
C SER A 160 -10.72 15.01 13.37
N MET A 161 -9.89 13.96 13.37
CA MET A 161 -8.76 13.86 14.29
C MET A 161 -7.77 14.99 14.07
N MET A 162 -7.31 15.20 12.83
CA MET A 162 -6.34 16.26 12.53
C MET A 162 -6.85 17.65 12.94
N SER A 163 -8.12 17.97 12.63
CA SER A 163 -8.71 19.24 13.08
C SER A 163 -8.77 19.36 14.60
N ALA A 164 -9.01 18.26 15.32
CA ALA A 164 -9.05 18.26 16.77
C ALA A 164 -7.65 18.41 17.40
N LEU A 165 -6.63 17.82 16.78
CA LEU A 165 -5.23 17.98 17.19
C LEU A 165 -4.76 19.42 17.01
N ALA A 166 -5.04 20.01 15.84
CA ALA A 166 -4.69 21.40 15.52
C ALA A 166 -5.39 22.41 16.46
N ALA A 167 -6.55 22.08 17.00
CA ALA A 167 -7.34 22.98 17.84
C ALA A 167 -6.91 23.03 19.32
N GLY A 168 -5.96 22.19 19.76
CA GLY A 168 -5.49 22.22 21.16
C GLY A 168 -4.99 20.91 21.72
N ALA A 169 -4.42 20.02 20.90
CA ALA A 169 -3.61 18.93 21.41
C ALA A 169 -2.18 19.41 21.71
N ASP A 170 -1.57 18.80 22.72
CA ASP A 170 -0.16 18.98 23.05
C ASP A 170 0.70 18.13 22.12
N ILE A 171 0.76 18.53 20.85
CA ILE A 171 1.48 17.83 19.78
C ILE A 171 2.13 18.87 18.85
N SER A 172 3.37 18.62 18.42
CA SER A 172 4.05 19.59 17.55
C SER A 172 3.32 19.79 16.21
N PRO A 173 3.25 21.04 15.71
CA PRO A 173 2.66 21.36 14.40
C PRO A 173 3.27 20.57 13.25
N ASP A 174 4.59 20.35 13.25
CA ASP A 174 5.29 19.63 12.18
C ASP A 174 4.76 18.20 12.03
N PHE A 175 4.40 17.56 13.14
CA PHE A 175 3.79 16.23 13.11
C PHE A 175 2.39 16.25 12.50
N ILE A 176 1.59 17.27 12.81
CA ILE A 176 0.26 17.46 12.21
C ILE A 176 0.40 17.71 10.70
N ASP A 177 1.39 18.50 10.28
CA ASP A 177 1.63 18.81 8.88
C ASP A 177 1.99 17.55 8.07
N VAL A 178 2.89 16.70 8.61
CA VAL A 178 3.23 15.41 7.99
C VAL A 178 1.99 14.51 7.83
N LEU A 179 1.14 14.41 8.85
CA LEU A 179 -0.09 13.62 8.78
C LEU A 179 -1.09 14.19 7.76
N THR A 180 -1.20 15.52 7.73
CA THR A 180 -2.10 16.24 6.82
C THR A 180 -1.68 16.05 5.37
N GLN A 181 -0.38 16.19 5.09
CA GLN A 181 0.20 15.95 3.79
C GLN A 181 0.01 14.49 3.35
N SER A 182 0.35 13.53 4.23
CA SER A 182 0.14 12.10 4.00
C SER A 182 -1.31 11.77 3.64
N TRP A 183 -2.28 12.34 4.35
CA TRP A 183 -3.70 12.13 4.04
C TRP A 183 -4.11 12.78 2.72
N ALA A 184 -3.67 14.00 2.45
CA ALA A 184 -3.99 14.71 1.22
C ALA A 184 -3.47 13.95 -0.01
N GLU A 185 -2.22 13.50 0.02
CA GLU A 185 -1.53 12.87 -1.11
C GLU A 185 -1.93 11.40 -1.32
N HIS A 186 -2.10 10.63 -0.23
CA HIS A 186 -2.32 9.18 -0.31
C HIS A 186 -3.66 8.74 0.30
N GLY A 187 -3.96 9.18 1.52
CA GLY A 187 -5.10 8.69 2.29
C GLY A 187 -6.47 9.00 1.67
N SER A 188 -6.64 10.20 1.12
CA SER A 188 -7.87 10.67 0.48
C SER A 188 -8.23 9.81 -0.74
N ARG A 189 -7.24 9.55 -1.60
CA ARG A 189 -7.38 8.72 -2.80
C ARG A 189 -7.60 7.25 -2.45
N LEU A 190 -6.88 6.73 -1.45
CA LEU A 190 -7.07 5.37 -0.95
C LEU A 190 -8.49 5.16 -0.40
N LYS A 191 -9.00 6.14 0.35
CA LYS A 191 -10.40 6.15 0.81
C LYS A 191 -11.37 6.14 -0.36
N ALA A 192 -11.14 6.99 -1.38
CA ALA A 192 -11.99 7.02 -2.57
C ALA A 192 -12.04 5.65 -3.24
N TYR A 193 -10.89 5.01 -3.51
CA TYR A 193 -10.85 3.65 -4.07
C TYR A 193 -11.59 2.64 -3.19
N ARG A 194 -11.39 2.67 -1.86
CA ARG A 194 -12.09 1.78 -0.93
C ARG A 194 -13.61 1.96 -1.00
N ASP A 195 -14.07 3.20 -1.04
CA ASP A 195 -15.49 3.50 -1.14
C ASP A 195 -16.05 3.05 -2.51
N SER A 196 -15.27 3.18 -3.59
CA SER A 196 -15.62 2.60 -4.90
C SER A 196 -15.71 1.08 -4.85
N VAL A 197 -14.75 0.37 -4.24
CA VAL A 197 -14.82 -1.10 -4.06
C VAL A 197 -16.10 -1.47 -3.32
N ALA A 198 -16.42 -0.78 -2.22
CA ALA A 198 -17.59 -1.10 -1.42
C ALA A 198 -18.94 -0.89 -2.14
N HIS A 199 -18.98 -0.05 -3.19
CA HIS A 199 -20.23 0.38 -3.84
C HIS A 199 -20.35 0.00 -5.31
N ALA A 200 -19.25 -0.23 -6.01
CA ALA A 200 -19.19 -0.38 -7.46
C ALA A 200 -18.44 -1.63 -7.94
N ASP A 201 -18.00 -2.51 -7.02
CA ASP A 201 -17.19 -3.72 -7.28
C ASP A 201 -17.58 -4.44 -8.59
N PRO A 202 -16.64 -4.71 -9.50
CA PRO A 202 -15.18 -4.45 -9.45
C PRO A 202 -14.72 -3.02 -9.78
N LEU A 203 -13.49 -2.68 -9.36
CA LEU A 203 -12.75 -1.45 -9.73
C LEU A 203 -12.33 -1.40 -11.21
N ASP A 204 -12.85 -2.27 -12.06
CA ASP A 204 -12.58 -2.30 -13.49
C ASP A 204 -13.90 -2.13 -14.28
N ASN A 205 -13.84 -2.31 -15.60
CA ASN A 205 -15.02 -2.24 -16.47
C ASN A 205 -15.94 -3.48 -16.38
N GLY A 206 -15.68 -4.41 -15.45
CA GLY A 206 -16.32 -5.71 -15.30
C GLY A 206 -15.62 -6.84 -16.06
N GLY A 207 -14.57 -6.55 -16.84
CA GLY A 207 -13.87 -7.52 -17.69
C GLY A 207 -12.63 -8.15 -17.06
N HIS A 208 -12.18 -7.66 -15.89
CA HIS A 208 -10.94 -8.09 -15.25
C HIS A 208 -9.73 -8.11 -16.20
N THR A 209 -9.74 -7.17 -17.15
CA THR A 209 -8.80 -7.17 -18.27
C THR A 209 -7.43 -6.73 -17.79
N CYS A 210 -6.49 -7.66 -17.87
CA CYS A 210 -5.08 -7.44 -17.65
C CYS A 210 -4.42 -7.28 -19.01
N TRP A 211 -4.02 -6.06 -19.34
CA TRP A 211 -3.38 -5.76 -20.61
C TRP A 211 -1.93 -6.24 -20.60
N MET A 212 -1.49 -6.80 -21.72
CA MET A 212 -0.12 -7.24 -21.93
C MET A 212 0.48 -6.38 -23.03
N ASN A 213 1.67 -5.85 -22.81
CA ASN A 213 2.41 -5.08 -23.80
C ASN A 213 3.89 -5.43 -23.75
N GLN A 214 4.58 -5.44 -24.90
CA GLN A 214 6.03 -5.63 -24.91
C GLN A 214 6.75 -4.33 -24.53
N VAL A 215 7.76 -4.46 -23.67
CA VAL A 215 8.70 -3.40 -23.30
C VAL A 215 10.10 -4.01 -23.31
N ASP A 216 11.00 -3.47 -24.14
CA ASP A 216 12.38 -3.96 -24.28
C ASP A 216 12.49 -5.48 -24.51
N GLY A 217 11.58 -6.03 -25.33
CA GLY A 217 11.56 -7.45 -25.69
C GLY A 217 11.03 -8.38 -24.59
N ARG A 218 10.36 -7.84 -23.57
CA ARG A 218 9.70 -8.61 -22.49
C ARG A 218 8.24 -8.24 -22.37
N TRP A 219 7.40 -9.20 -22.01
CA TRP A 219 6.01 -8.90 -21.69
C TRP A 219 5.89 -8.16 -20.35
N ARG A 220 5.09 -7.10 -20.35
CA ARG A 220 4.65 -6.35 -19.17
C ARG A 220 3.14 -6.48 -19.06
N MET A 221 2.67 -6.82 -17.87
CA MET A 221 1.26 -6.75 -17.53
C MET A 221 0.92 -5.36 -16.97
N THR A 222 -0.27 -4.85 -17.34
CA THR A 222 -0.86 -3.64 -16.78
C THR A 222 -2.32 -3.91 -16.40
N TYR A 223 -2.70 -3.56 -15.18
CA TYR A 223 -4.10 -3.52 -14.73
C TYR A 223 -4.43 -2.10 -14.29
N ARG A 224 -5.25 -1.39 -15.07
CA ARG A 224 -5.52 0.04 -14.87
C ARG A 224 -6.63 0.24 -13.83
N LEU A 225 -6.33 1.00 -12.79
CA LEU A 225 -7.33 1.55 -11.87
C LEU A 225 -8.00 2.78 -12.49
N PRO A 226 -9.20 3.18 -12.07
CA PRO A 226 -9.77 4.45 -12.52
C PRO A 226 -8.94 5.63 -12.01
N ALA A 227 -8.75 6.65 -12.85
CA ALA A 227 -8.06 7.90 -12.49
C ALA A 227 -8.87 8.75 -11.50
N ASN A 228 -10.19 8.59 -11.53
CA ASN A 228 -11.19 9.36 -10.78
C ASN A 228 -12.03 8.47 -9.83
N PRO A 229 -11.40 7.80 -8.84
CA PRO A 229 -12.09 6.89 -7.94
C PRO A 229 -13.23 7.53 -7.13
N GLU A 230 -13.20 8.84 -6.92
CA GLU A 230 -14.28 9.59 -6.26
C GLU A 230 -15.61 9.60 -7.03
N SER A 231 -15.61 9.16 -8.28
CA SER A 231 -16.84 9.03 -9.05
C SER A 231 -17.79 8.01 -8.42
N LYS A 232 -19.06 8.37 -8.32
CA LYS A 232 -20.12 7.56 -7.71
C LYS A 232 -20.68 6.48 -8.64
N SER A 233 -20.16 6.36 -9.87
CA SER A 233 -20.67 5.44 -10.87
C SER A 233 -19.57 4.84 -11.72
N ARG A 234 -19.57 3.51 -11.83
CA ARG A 234 -18.62 2.75 -12.66
C ARG A 234 -18.61 3.21 -14.13
N ARG A 235 -19.75 3.67 -14.66
CA ARG A 235 -19.84 4.16 -16.04
C ARG A 235 -19.06 5.46 -16.29
N GLN A 236 -18.70 6.17 -15.23
CA GLN A 236 -17.96 7.44 -15.29
C GLN A 236 -16.46 7.26 -14.98
N PHE A 237 -16.02 6.03 -14.71
CA PHE A 237 -14.61 5.74 -14.46
C PHE A 237 -13.75 5.97 -15.70
N ASP A 238 -12.68 6.74 -15.54
CA ASP A 238 -11.66 6.95 -16.54
C ASP A 238 -10.49 6.00 -16.32
N PHE A 239 -10.43 4.93 -17.12
CA PHE A 239 -9.34 3.96 -17.08
C PHE A 239 -8.16 4.33 -17.99
N ARG A 240 -8.30 5.36 -18.85
CA ARG A 240 -7.26 5.72 -19.81
C ARG A 240 -6.09 6.44 -19.14
N ALA A 241 -6.40 7.34 -18.21
CA ALA A 241 -5.42 8.11 -17.45
C ALA A 241 -5.09 7.50 -16.07
N GLY A 242 -5.61 6.30 -15.80
CA GLY A 242 -5.49 5.64 -14.51
C GLY A 242 -4.10 5.07 -14.23
N PRO A 243 -3.68 4.97 -12.95
CA PRO A 243 -2.43 4.33 -12.61
C PRO A 243 -2.52 2.82 -12.84
N ASP A 244 -1.38 2.19 -13.10
CA ASP A 244 -1.28 0.74 -12.94
C ASP A 244 -1.48 0.35 -11.46
N ALA A 245 -2.26 -0.70 -11.22
CA ALA A 245 -2.64 -1.11 -9.87
C ALA A 245 -1.44 -1.59 -9.05
N LEU A 246 -0.50 -2.31 -9.65
CA LEU A 246 0.68 -2.75 -8.92
C LEU A 246 1.55 -1.55 -8.54
N THR A 247 1.75 -0.57 -9.43
CA THR A 247 2.43 0.69 -9.07
C THR A 247 1.76 1.35 -7.88
N TYR A 248 0.44 1.54 -7.96
CA TYR A 248 -0.32 2.22 -6.93
C TYR A 248 -0.20 1.49 -5.59
N CYS A 249 -0.41 0.17 -5.58
CA CYS A 249 -0.35 -0.63 -4.36
C CYS A 249 1.06 -0.61 -3.74
N TRP A 250 2.11 -0.75 -4.54
CA TRP A 250 3.49 -0.67 -4.05
C TRP A 250 3.84 0.70 -3.48
N GLN A 251 3.48 1.79 -4.16
CA GLN A 251 3.73 3.16 -3.67
C GLN A 251 2.97 3.43 -2.37
N THR A 252 1.70 3.03 -2.29
CA THR A 252 0.90 3.13 -1.07
C THR A 252 1.49 2.29 0.06
N ALA A 253 2.02 1.10 -0.22
CA ALA A 253 2.68 0.27 0.79
C ALA A 253 3.94 0.94 1.34
N CYS A 254 4.84 1.44 0.47
CA CYS A 254 6.05 2.15 0.89
C CYS A 254 5.72 3.37 1.76
N HIS A 255 4.72 4.15 1.33
CA HIS A 255 4.24 5.31 2.08
C HIS A 255 3.72 4.92 3.47
N LEU A 256 2.86 3.90 3.55
CA LEU A 256 2.24 3.49 4.81
C LEU A 256 3.24 2.90 5.80
N VAL A 257 4.26 2.18 5.32
CA VAL A 257 5.38 1.73 6.17
C VAL A 257 6.14 2.94 6.71
N THR A 258 6.55 3.86 5.83
CA THR A 258 7.26 5.09 6.22
C THR A 258 6.47 5.94 7.24
N LEU A 259 5.17 6.09 7.00
CA LEU A 259 4.27 6.81 7.91
C LEU A 259 4.17 6.10 9.27
N SER A 260 4.11 4.77 9.28
CA SER A 260 4.02 3.98 10.52
C SER A 260 5.30 4.11 11.34
N GLU A 261 6.47 4.02 10.70
CA GLU A 261 7.77 4.27 11.35
C GLU A 261 7.84 5.68 11.95
N PHE A 262 7.40 6.69 11.19
CA PHE A 262 7.35 8.07 11.67
C PHE A 262 6.46 8.23 12.90
N VAL A 263 5.26 7.64 12.89
CA VAL A 263 4.30 7.72 14.01
C VAL A 263 4.84 7.01 15.25
N ILE A 264 5.42 5.82 15.08
CA ILE A 264 5.97 5.04 16.20
C ILE A 264 7.21 5.70 16.79
N GLY A 265 8.06 6.31 15.96
CA GLY A 265 9.25 7.01 16.42
C GLY A 265 8.97 8.35 17.12
N TYR A 266 7.70 8.77 17.22
CA TYR A 266 7.37 10.14 17.61
C TYR A 266 7.01 10.28 19.09
N GLY A 267 7.89 10.96 19.84
CA GLY A 267 7.65 11.50 21.17
C GLY A 267 6.94 10.53 22.11
N ARG A 268 5.75 10.94 22.57
CA ARG A 268 4.92 10.18 23.53
C ARG A 268 4.49 8.81 23.02
N ILE A 269 4.29 8.63 21.71
CA ILE A 269 3.93 7.32 21.15
C ILE A 269 5.13 6.38 21.24
N GLY A 270 6.31 6.85 20.87
CA GLY A 270 7.55 6.05 20.99
C GLY A 270 7.86 5.69 22.44
N GLU A 271 7.75 6.66 23.36
CA GLU A 271 7.88 6.42 24.81
C GLU A 271 6.84 5.40 25.31
N PHE A 272 5.58 5.53 24.91
CA PHE A 272 4.53 4.59 25.28
C PHE A 272 4.82 3.17 24.79
N ILE A 273 5.30 3.02 23.56
CA ILE A 273 5.64 1.71 22.98
C ILE A 273 6.87 1.11 23.69
N ALA A 274 7.88 1.92 23.99
CA ALA A 274 9.13 1.49 24.61
C ALA A 274 8.99 1.13 26.11
N ASP A 275 8.19 1.90 26.85
CA ASP A 275 8.08 1.75 28.31
C ASP A 275 6.75 1.12 28.78
N GLY A 276 5.78 0.96 27.87
CA GLY A 276 4.40 0.56 28.20
C GLY A 276 3.61 1.68 28.89
N PRO A 277 2.27 1.57 29.01
CA PRO A 277 1.53 2.44 29.91
C PRO A 277 2.09 2.26 31.32
N GLY A 278 2.64 3.35 31.87
CA GLY A 278 3.26 3.35 33.20
C GLY A 278 2.41 2.63 34.26
N VAL A 279 3.10 1.82 35.05
CA VAL A 279 2.64 1.25 36.33
C VAL A 279 2.16 2.38 37.25
#